data_AF-A0AAV2YJY5-F1
#
_entry.id   AF-A0AAV2YJY5-F1
#
_cell.length_a   1.000
_cell.length_b   1.000
_cell.length_c   1.000
_cell.angle_alpha   90.00
_cell.angle_beta   90.00
_cell.angle_gamma   90.00
#
_symmetry.space_group_name_H-M   'P 1'
#
loop_
_entity.id
_entity.type
_entity.pdbx_description
1 polymer ?
#
loop_
_entity_poly.entity_id
_entity_poly.type
_entity_poly.pdbx_seq_one_letter_code
_entity_poly.pdbx_strand_id
1 'polypeptide(L)'
;MKGKVGSYLAFCLLLSVAYFYWDQLNEKFQLTYAHRSLTDVQGNEQFKNVMVYKNGFSTGGVQMQVSADIVSKKNGRELAEYFSQFVEVETIKTEDSKAVTAVADRVYNGNGVLLQSYDEIKNDDRLYLVAPGLLFVWPFVKLGHRVYLTPKESPLDKPVILESLTESPRTFHVHNFFTNEEADELTRRILEIDDEHNKLQQSHVGHQNGKKLVSPHRTSENAFDQVSATAVTIRKRVFEVLSIEKYQDDMCDGLQLLRYKQKQAYIAHTDYFDKHTTSEWNWDPSTGGSNRFATMFMYLSNVTRGGQTVFPEAPMPEGIPDEYNHPADVADYQARGLELFDKDSWEYDMVKKCSTRLAAYPRKTHAVLFYSQKPNGELDPMSLHGGCPVLDGTKWGANLWVWNKRRYGLDDAGTTNSKFSVVFQNPTQHTVEVFWSSTLMTTLDPGNKKLYQTYNDHKWTIKSKSGRVLLEFAGKAEDGDTQTVVIPVDSFKDEL
;
A
#
# COMPACT_ATOMS: atom_id res chain seq x y z
N MET A 1 25.00 55.19 34.21
CA MET A 1 24.24 54.88 32.97
C MET A 1 25.06 55.19 31.72
N LYS A 2 26.19 54.49 31.48
CA LYS A 2 27.02 54.67 30.26
C LYS A 2 27.52 53.34 29.64
N GLY A 3 26.90 52.21 29.99
CA GLY A 3 27.35 50.88 29.54
C GLY A 3 26.34 50.08 28.69
N LYS A 4 25.12 50.58 28.46
CA LYS A 4 24.06 49.82 27.75
C LYS A 4 23.63 50.42 26.40
N VAL A 5 24.10 51.61 26.04
CA VAL A 5 23.78 52.26 24.74
C VAL A 5 24.74 51.82 23.64
N GLY A 6 26.01 51.52 23.96
CA GLY A 6 27.01 51.09 22.98
C GLY A 6 26.75 49.70 22.36
N SER A 7 26.15 48.77 23.12
CA SER A 7 25.91 47.41 22.64
C SER A 7 24.74 47.32 21.65
N TYR A 8 23.69 48.13 21.85
CA TYR A 8 22.55 48.19 20.92
C TYR A 8 22.89 48.91 19.61
N LEU A 9 23.72 49.97 19.66
CA LEU A 9 24.19 50.65 18.45
C LEU A 9 25.14 49.77 17.62
N ALA A 10 25.99 48.97 18.27
CA ALA A 10 26.85 48.01 17.56
C ALA A 10 26.06 46.88 16.90
N PHE A 11 25.00 46.39 17.56
CA PHE A 11 24.15 45.31 17.03
C PHE A 11 23.28 45.77 15.85
N CYS A 12 22.73 46.99 15.91
CA CYS A 12 21.98 47.57 14.80
C CYS A 12 22.88 47.95 13.60
N LEU A 13 24.14 48.34 13.84
CA LEU A 13 25.11 48.56 12.75
C LEU A 13 25.49 47.24 12.05
N LEU A 14 25.65 46.15 12.81
CA LEU A 14 25.98 44.83 12.24
C LEU A 14 24.83 44.28 11.37
N LEU A 15 23.57 44.47 11.79
CA LEU A 15 22.40 44.04 11.02
C LEU A 15 22.17 44.89 9.75
N SER A 16 22.44 46.20 9.81
CA SER A 16 22.33 47.07 8.64
C SER A 16 23.45 46.87 7.63
N VAL A 17 24.68 46.57 8.08
CA VAL A 17 25.78 46.14 7.21
C VAL A 17 25.49 44.76 6.60
N ALA A 18 24.96 43.80 7.37
CA ALA A 18 24.57 42.50 6.83
C ALA A 18 23.45 42.58 5.78
N TYR A 19 22.51 43.53 5.94
CA TYR A 19 21.43 43.78 4.97
C TYR A 19 21.94 44.48 3.69
N PHE A 20 22.83 45.47 3.81
CA PHE A 20 23.41 46.17 2.65
C PHE A 20 24.38 45.32 1.83
N TYR A 21 25.05 44.34 2.47
CA TYR A 21 25.96 43.41 1.80
C TYR A 21 25.32 42.04 1.55
N TRP A 22 24.00 41.88 1.77
CA TRP A 22 23.32 40.61 1.57
C TRP A 22 23.40 40.14 0.11
N ASP A 23 23.17 41.03 -0.86
CA ASP A 23 23.28 40.68 -2.28
C ASP A 23 24.73 40.40 -2.72
N GLN A 24 25.73 41.09 -2.15
CA GLN A 24 27.15 40.79 -2.41
C GLN A 24 27.64 39.51 -1.73
N LEU A 25 27.11 39.17 -0.55
CA LEU A 25 27.37 37.91 0.14
C LEU A 25 26.67 36.75 -0.57
N ASN A 26 25.46 36.98 -1.09
CA ASN A 26 24.74 35.99 -1.89
C ASN A 26 25.45 35.79 -3.23
N GLU A 27 25.94 36.83 -3.90
CA GLU A 27 26.82 36.68 -5.08
C GLU A 27 28.11 35.93 -4.73
N LYS A 28 28.76 36.20 -3.59
CA LYS A 28 30.00 35.48 -3.20
C LYS A 28 29.76 34.02 -2.80
N PHE A 29 28.62 33.69 -2.19
CA PHE A 29 28.24 32.31 -1.87
C PHE A 29 27.70 31.55 -3.08
N GLN A 30 27.02 32.23 -4.01
CA GLN A 30 26.60 31.70 -5.32
C GLN A 30 27.81 31.53 -6.26
N LEU A 31 28.86 32.35 -6.13
CA LEU A 31 30.11 32.23 -6.90
C LEU A 31 31.07 31.14 -6.39
N THR A 32 30.77 30.45 -5.29
CA THR A 32 31.40 29.15 -4.96
C THR A 32 30.67 27.94 -5.55
N TYR A 33 29.58 28.17 -6.30
CA TYR A 33 28.83 27.11 -6.98
C TYR A 33 28.83 27.26 -8.52
N ALA A 34 29.85 27.92 -9.07
CA ALA A 34 30.07 28.00 -10.52
C ALA A 34 31.44 27.43 -10.92
N HIS A 35 31.40 26.33 -11.66
CA HIS A 35 32.42 25.79 -12.56
C HIS A 35 33.90 25.84 -12.13
N ARG A 36 34.38 24.70 -11.60
CA ARG A 36 35.58 24.08 -12.19
C ARG A 36 35.15 22.99 -13.17
N SER A 37 34.71 23.43 -14.35
CA SER A 37 34.92 22.65 -15.56
C SER A 37 36.41 22.75 -15.88
N LEU A 38 37.16 21.71 -15.51
CA LEU A 38 38.43 21.40 -16.14
C LEU A 38 38.13 20.28 -17.13
N THR A 39 37.86 20.70 -18.37
CA THR A 39 38.26 20.04 -19.61
C THR A 39 38.30 18.51 -19.58
N ASP A 40 37.26 17.91 -20.16
CA ASP A 40 37.39 16.92 -21.24
C ASP A 40 38.55 15.92 -21.07
N VAL A 41 38.38 15.03 -20.10
CA VAL A 41 38.89 13.66 -20.25
C VAL A 41 37.66 12.84 -20.63
N GLN A 42 37.75 12.14 -21.75
CA GLN A 42 36.76 11.12 -22.16
C GLN A 42 36.23 10.36 -20.93
N GLY A 43 34.90 10.29 -20.85
CA GLY A 43 34.10 9.93 -19.67
C GLY A 43 34.75 8.93 -18.72
N ASN A 44 34.97 9.36 -17.48
CA ASN A 44 35.34 8.45 -16.41
C ASN A 44 34.08 7.69 -15.95
N GLU A 45 33.68 6.65 -16.69
CA GLU A 45 32.68 5.65 -16.26
C GLU A 45 33.04 4.98 -14.91
N GLN A 46 34.23 5.26 -14.38
CA GLN A 46 34.75 4.76 -13.13
C GLN A 46 34.00 5.29 -11.89
N PHE A 47 33.29 6.42 -11.96
CA PHE A 47 32.57 6.97 -10.79
C PHE A 47 31.12 7.37 -11.13
N LYS A 48 30.19 7.09 -10.20
CA LYS A 48 28.78 7.51 -10.28
C LYS A 48 28.42 8.31 -9.04
N ASN A 49 27.92 9.53 -9.20
CA ASN A 49 27.37 10.30 -8.09
C ASN A 49 25.97 9.78 -7.77
N VAL A 50 25.67 9.54 -6.51
CA VAL A 50 24.36 9.06 -6.07
C VAL A 50 23.95 9.75 -4.77
N MET A 51 22.67 9.73 -4.48
CA MET A 51 22.13 10.14 -3.18
C MET A 51 21.47 8.92 -2.52
N VAL A 52 21.99 8.49 -1.39
CA VAL A 52 21.52 7.29 -0.68
C VAL A 52 20.61 7.69 0.48
N TYR A 53 19.42 7.10 0.52
CA TYR A 53 18.36 7.39 1.49
C TYR A 53 17.97 6.15 2.29
N LYS A 54 17.37 6.41 3.45
CA LYS A 54 16.53 5.44 4.16
C LYS A 54 15.31 5.06 3.30
N ASN A 55 14.78 3.84 3.49
CA ASN A 55 13.58 3.37 2.81
C ASN A 55 12.45 4.41 2.82
N GLY A 56 11.98 4.85 1.64
CA GLY A 56 10.87 5.78 1.54
C GLY A 56 11.11 7.21 2.04
N PHE A 57 12.33 7.64 2.35
CA PHE A 57 12.64 9.03 2.72
C PHE A 57 13.11 9.86 1.52
N SER A 58 12.76 11.14 1.47
CA SER A 58 13.26 12.06 0.43
C SER A 58 14.22 13.12 0.92
N THR A 59 14.39 13.22 2.24
CA THR A 59 15.26 14.15 2.95
C THR A 59 16.26 13.36 3.80
N GLY A 60 17.34 14.01 4.23
CA GLY A 60 18.38 13.36 5.05
C GLY A 60 19.21 12.30 4.32
N GLY A 61 19.23 12.33 2.98
CA GLY A 61 20.08 11.43 2.19
C GLY A 61 21.55 11.81 2.27
N VAL A 62 22.43 10.83 2.05
CA VAL A 62 23.88 10.99 2.01
C VAL A 62 24.35 10.99 0.55
N GLN A 63 25.00 12.07 0.13
CA GLN A 63 25.58 12.16 -1.20
C GLN A 63 26.89 11.38 -1.24
N MET A 64 27.06 10.53 -2.25
CA MET A 64 28.21 9.65 -2.39
C MET A 64 28.71 9.63 -3.84
N GLN A 65 30.03 9.50 -3.99
CA GLN A 65 30.65 9.20 -5.29
C GLN A 65 31.13 7.75 -5.26
N VAL A 66 30.50 6.90 -6.07
CA VAL A 66 30.66 5.44 -6.03
C VAL A 66 31.61 5.00 -7.14
N SER A 67 32.75 4.44 -6.74
CA SER A 67 33.77 3.92 -7.67
C SER A 67 33.46 2.50 -8.14
N ALA A 68 33.50 2.28 -9.46
CA ALA A 68 33.40 0.96 -10.07
C ALA A 68 34.42 -0.03 -9.48
N ASP A 69 35.63 0.42 -9.14
CA ASP A 69 36.68 -0.46 -8.59
C ASP A 69 36.29 -1.09 -7.24
N ILE A 70 35.44 -0.40 -6.47
CA ILE A 70 35.01 -0.83 -5.14
C ILE A 70 33.78 -1.74 -5.23
N VAL A 71 32.85 -1.43 -6.13
CA VAL A 71 31.50 -2.02 -6.10
C VAL A 71 31.10 -2.80 -7.35
N SER A 72 31.88 -2.77 -8.44
CA SER A 72 31.53 -3.47 -9.71
C SER A 72 31.37 -4.98 -9.54
N LYS A 73 32.13 -5.57 -8.61
CA LYS A 73 32.07 -7.02 -8.31
C LYS A 73 30.98 -7.38 -7.29
N LYS A 74 30.25 -6.40 -6.75
CA LYS A 74 29.23 -6.61 -5.74
C LYS A 74 27.88 -6.94 -6.38
N ASN A 75 27.23 -7.98 -5.87
CA ASN A 75 25.82 -8.22 -6.16
C ASN A 75 24.92 -7.25 -5.37
N GLY A 76 23.60 -7.26 -5.65
CA GLY A 76 22.62 -6.37 -5.02
C GLY A 76 22.64 -6.35 -3.49
N ARG A 77 22.82 -7.51 -2.86
CA ARG A 77 22.93 -7.62 -1.39
C ARG A 77 24.22 -7.00 -0.88
N GLU A 78 25.34 -7.31 -1.51
CA GLU A 78 26.64 -6.74 -1.15
C GLU A 78 26.70 -5.21 -1.37
N LEU A 79 25.94 -4.69 -2.35
CA LEU A 79 25.74 -3.25 -2.54
C LEU A 79 24.95 -2.64 -1.38
N ALA A 80 23.84 -3.27 -0.98
CA ALA A 80 23.05 -2.82 0.16
C ALA A 80 23.90 -2.79 1.45
N GLU A 81 24.65 -3.87 1.71
CA GLU A 81 25.59 -3.97 2.84
C GLU A 81 26.69 -2.90 2.79
N TYR A 82 27.20 -2.57 1.60
CA TYR A 82 28.16 -1.48 1.43
C TYR A 82 27.57 -0.12 1.79
N PHE A 83 26.40 0.22 1.26
CA PHE A 83 25.76 1.51 1.51
C PHE A 83 25.27 1.68 2.96
N SER A 84 24.90 0.59 3.63
CA SER A 84 24.53 0.61 5.06
C SER A 84 25.66 1.03 6.00
N GLN A 85 26.92 1.07 5.54
CA GLN A 85 28.03 1.62 6.32
C GLN A 85 27.96 3.15 6.47
N PHE A 86 27.21 3.82 5.59
CA PHE A 86 27.15 5.28 5.49
C PHE A 86 25.77 5.85 5.82
N VAL A 87 24.72 5.04 5.64
CA VAL A 87 23.33 5.42 5.90
C VAL A 87 22.73 4.45 6.91
N GLU A 88 22.24 5.01 8.02
CA GLU A 88 21.50 4.27 9.03
C GLU A 88 20.22 3.67 8.42
N VAL A 89 19.99 2.36 8.55
CA VAL A 89 18.80 1.70 7.98
C VAL A 89 17.87 1.28 9.11
N GLU A 90 16.66 1.83 9.14
CA GLU A 90 15.63 1.45 10.11
C GLU A 90 15.17 0.00 9.88
N THR A 91 14.93 -0.72 10.97
CA THR A 91 14.50 -2.13 10.95
C THR A 91 13.31 -2.37 11.86
N ILE A 92 12.72 -3.56 11.72
CA ILE A 92 11.71 -4.10 12.63
C ILE A 92 12.32 -4.27 14.04
N LYS A 93 11.58 -3.85 15.06
CA LYS A 93 11.96 -3.98 16.48
C LYS A 93 11.81 -5.43 16.89
N THR A 94 12.90 -6.10 17.25
CA THR A 94 12.86 -7.47 17.78
C THR A 94 12.90 -7.46 19.31
N GLU A 95 12.24 -8.42 19.97
CA GLU A 95 12.22 -8.52 21.45
C GLU A 95 13.64 -8.61 22.05
N ASP A 96 14.58 -9.20 21.31
CA ASP A 96 15.96 -9.43 21.73
C ASP A 96 16.93 -8.29 21.43
N SER A 97 16.55 -7.28 20.63
CA SER A 97 17.46 -6.20 20.25
C SER A 97 16.91 -4.81 20.55
N LYS A 98 17.71 -4.02 21.28
CA LYS A 98 17.53 -2.55 21.38
C LYS A 98 17.92 -1.84 20.08
N ALA A 99 18.32 -2.57 19.04
CA ALA A 99 18.80 -2.00 17.80
C ALA A 99 17.62 -1.54 16.95
N VAL A 100 17.53 -0.24 16.73
CA VAL A 100 16.55 0.38 15.81
C VAL A 100 17.07 0.36 14.36
N THR A 101 18.29 -0.14 14.17
CA THR A 101 19.05 -0.06 12.92
C THR A 101 19.59 -1.42 12.52
N ALA A 102 19.57 -1.75 11.23
CA ALA A 102 20.15 -2.97 10.67
C ALA A 102 21.05 -2.67 9.46
N VAL A 103 21.66 -3.72 8.93
CA VAL A 103 22.27 -3.71 7.60
C VAL A 103 21.17 -4.04 6.60
N ALA A 104 21.03 -3.24 5.54
CA ALA A 104 20.08 -3.50 4.47
C ALA A 104 20.46 -4.75 3.68
N ASP A 105 19.45 -5.51 3.25
CA ASP A 105 19.65 -6.65 2.34
C ASP A 105 19.35 -6.30 0.88
N ARG A 106 18.70 -5.16 0.65
CA ARG A 106 18.25 -4.71 -0.66
C ARG A 106 18.47 -3.20 -0.82
N VAL A 107 18.75 -2.80 -2.06
CA VAL A 107 18.85 -1.40 -2.47
C VAL A 107 18.04 -1.18 -3.75
N TYR A 108 17.14 -0.21 -3.72
CA TYR A 108 16.30 0.17 -4.85
C TYR A 108 16.73 1.51 -5.41
N ASN A 109 16.60 1.74 -6.71
CA ASN A 109 16.74 3.09 -7.25
C ASN A 109 15.42 3.90 -7.15
N GLY A 110 15.46 5.17 -7.55
CA GLY A 110 14.31 6.08 -7.53
C GLY A 110 13.16 5.69 -8.47
N ASN A 111 13.36 4.69 -9.33
CA ASN A 111 12.31 4.10 -10.17
C ASN A 111 11.77 2.78 -9.60
N GLY A 112 12.08 2.47 -8.33
CA GLY A 112 11.60 1.27 -7.63
C GLY A 112 12.14 -0.04 -8.19
N VAL A 113 13.25 0.01 -8.94
CA VAL A 113 13.95 -1.18 -9.43
C VAL A 113 14.89 -1.67 -8.34
N LEU A 114 14.74 -2.94 -7.96
CA LEU A 114 15.72 -3.61 -7.09
C LEU A 114 17.02 -3.79 -7.87
N LEU A 115 18.10 -3.21 -7.35
CA LEU A 115 19.40 -3.30 -8.00
C LEU A 115 20.06 -4.65 -7.75
N GLN A 116 20.56 -5.27 -8.81
CA GLN A 116 21.29 -6.54 -8.76
C GLN A 116 22.81 -6.33 -8.90
N SER A 117 23.25 -5.19 -9.45
CA SER A 117 24.67 -4.90 -9.69
C SER A 117 24.95 -3.40 -9.84
N TYR A 118 26.24 -3.04 -9.85
CA TYR A 118 26.68 -1.65 -10.06
C TYR A 118 26.26 -1.08 -11.41
N ASP A 119 26.15 -1.90 -12.45
CA ASP A 119 25.87 -1.45 -13.82
C ASP A 119 24.47 -0.82 -13.93
N GLU A 120 23.54 -1.23 -13.06
CA GLU A 120 22.18 -0.70 -12.98
C GLU A 120 22.08 0.64 -12.26
N ILE A 121 23.12 1.03 -11.50
CA ILE A 121 23.22 2.36 -10.89
C ILE A 121 23.55 3.36 -12.01
N LYS A 122 22.85 4.50 -12.03
CA LYS A 122 23.13 5.62 -12.93
C LYS A 122 23.68 6.81 -12.15
N ASN A 123 24.36 7.72 -12.86
CA ASN A 123 24.75 8.98 -12.25
C ASN A 123 23.50 9.77 -11.84
N ASP A 124 23.58 10.41 -10.68
CA ASP A 124 22.52 11.15 -10.00
C ASP A 124 21.34 10.29 -9.51
N ASP A 125 21.51 8.96 -9.44
CA ASP A 125 20.48 8.07 -8.89
C ASP A 125 20.19 8.38 -7.42
N ARG A 126 18.90 8.28 -7.07
CA ARG A 126 18.42 8.19 -5.70
C ARG A 126 18.36 6.72 -5.32
N LEU A 127 19.13 6.29 -4.33
CA LEU A 127 19.19 4.91 -3.86
C LEU A 127 18.47 4.78 -2.52
N TYR A 128 17.76 3.68 -2.29
CA TYR A 128 16.92 3.45 -1.13
C TYR A 128 17.29 2.12 -0.48
N LEU A 129 17.81 2.17 0.74
CA LEU A 129 18.18 0.99 1.50
C LEU A 129 16.98 0.42 2.24
N VAL A 130 16.72 -0.88 2.08
CA VAL A 130 15.61 -1.59 2.70
C VAL A 130 16.17 -2.71 3.57
N ALA A 131 15.79 -2.72 4.85
CA ALA A 131 16.19 -3.76 5.79
C ALA A 131 15.45 -5.09 5.54
N PRO A 132 16.02 -6.21 6.02
CA PRO A 132 15.31 -7.49 6.06
C PRO A 132 13.95 -7.37 6.74
N GLY A 133 12.93 -8.03 6.16
CA GLY A 133 11.57 -8.05 6.70
C GLY A 133 10.71 -6.82 6.38
N LEU A 134 11.30 -5.72 5.88
CA LEU A 134 10.55 -4.55 5.41
C LEU A 134 10.32 -4.61 3.90
N LEU A 135 9.25 -3.97 3.43
CA LEU A 135 9.00 -3.75 1.99
C LEU A 135 9.48 -2.37 1.57
N PHE A 136 9.81 -2.22 0.28
CA PHE A 136 10.09 -0.92 -0.31
C PHE A 136 8.86 -0.02 -0.22
N VAL A 137 9.07 1.23 0.20
CA VAL A 137 8.01 2.24 0.22
C VAL A 137 8.39 3.36 -0.74
N TRP A 138 7.51 3.70 -1.67
CA TRP A 138 7.73 4.83 -2.56
C TRP A 138 7.99 6.11 -1.77
N PRO A 139 9.04 6.89 -2.07
CA PRO A 139 9.32 8.15 -1.41
C PRO A 139 8.36 9.25 -1.91
N PHE A 140 7.94 10.15 -1.02
CA PHE A 140 7.32 11.42 -1.43
C PHE A 140 8.43 12.41 -1.75
N VAL A 141 8.76 12.64 -3.03
CA VAL A 141 9.87 13.54 -3.41
C VAL A 141 9.43 15.00 -3.33
N LYS A 142 8.30 15.31 -3.94
CA LYS A 142 7.57 16.58 -3.90
C LYS A 142 6.19 16.37 -4.52
N LEU A 143 5.25 17.28 -4.27
CA LEU A 143 3.96 17.28 -4.95
C LEU A 143 4.16 17.23 -6.48
N GLY A 144 3.43 16.34 -7.15
CA GLY A 144 3.47 16.18 -8.60
C GLY A 144 4.72 15.49 -9.14
N HIS A 145 5.63 15.01 -8.28
CA HIS A 145 6.74 14.16 -8.75
C HIS A 145 6.18 12.86 -9.34
N ARG A 146 6.68 12.47 -10.53
CA ARG A 146 6.19 11.32 -11.29
C ARG A 146 7.27 10.26 -11.48
N VAL A 147 6.91 9.02 -11.21
CA VAL A 147 7.67 7.82 -11.56
C VAL A 147 6.90 7.05 -12.62
N TYR A 148 7.61 6.50 -13.61
CA TYR A 148 7.05 5.80 -14.75
C TYR A 148 7.43 4.31 -14.65
N LEU A 149 6.43 3.46 -14.45
CA LEU A 149 6.60 2.02 -14.28
C LEU A 149 6.08 1.30 -15.53
N THR A 150 6.72 0.19 -15.89
CA THR A 150 6.26 -0.67 -16.99
C THR A 150 6.01 -2.09 -16.45
N PRO A 151 4.90 -2.31 -15.70
CA PRO A 151 4.55 -3.65 -15.23
C PRO A 151 4.41 -4.62 -16.39
N LYS A 152 4.81 -5.88 -16.20
CA LYS A 152 4.69 -6.96 -17.19
C LYS A 152 3.24 -7.21 -17.57
N GLU A 153 2.34 -7.11 -16.61
CA GLU A 153 0.89 -7.31 -16.79
C GLU A 153 0.17 -5.97 -17.12
N SER A 154 0.86 -4.98 -17.69
CA SER A 154 0.25 -3.71 -18.13
C SER A 154 -0.67 -3.96 -19.33
N PRO A 155 -1.92 -3.46 -19.32
CA PRO A 155 -2.86 -3.64 -20.43
C PRO A 155 -2.72 -2.53 -21.48
N LEU A 156 -1.80 -1.57 -21.24
CA LEU A 156 -1.57 -0.39 -22.05
C LEU A 156 -0.13 -0.37 -22.54
N ASP A 157 0.08 0.06 -23.78
CA ASP A 157 1.39 0.41 -24.36
C ASP A 157 1.98 1.71 -23.78
N LYS A 158 1.59 2.07 -22.56
CA LYS A 158 1.99 3.28 -21.85
C LYS A 158 2.43 2.89 -20.44
N PRO A 159 3.43 3.58 -19.86
CA PRO A 159 3.81 3.34 -18.49
C PRO A 159 2.68 3.72 -17.53
N VAL A 160 2.57 2.95 -16.45
CA VAL A 160 1.83 3.34 -15.25
C VAL A 160 2.58 4.51 -14.62
N ILE A 161 1.86 5.57 -14.25
CA ILE A 161 2.46 6.77 -13.67
C ILE A 161 2.05 6.87 -12.21
N LEU A 162 3.02 6.85 -11.29
CA LEU A 162 2.79 7.19 -9.89
C LEU A 162 3.15 8.64 -9.69
N GLU A 163 2.17 9.44 -9.27
CA GLU A 163 2.31 10.87 -9.02
C GLU A 163 2.13 11.16 -7.53
N SER A 164 3.16 11.72 -6.90
CA SER A 164 3.16 12.07 -5.48
C SER A 164 2.09 13.12 -5.14
N LEU A 165 1.22 12.80 -4.19
CA LEU A 165 0.16 13.69 -3.72
C LEU A 165 0.48 14.25 -2.33
N THR A 166 0.70 13.41 -1.32
CA THR A 166 1.10 13.84 0.04
C THR A 166 2.12 12.91 0.70
N GLU A 167 2.87 13.44 1.66
CA GLU A 167 3.80 12.67 2.49
C GLU A 167 3.13 12.01 3.71
N SER A 168 2.15 12.68 4.33
CA SER A 168 1.45 12.21 5.54
C SER A 168 -0.07 12.49 5.47
N PRO A 169 -0.92 11.47 5.25
CA PRO A 169 -0.53 10.11 4.89
C PRO A 169 0.23 10.10 3.58
N ARG A 170 0.99 9.04 3.35
CA ARG A 170 1.69 8.88 2.09
C ARG A 170 0.72 8.45 1.00
N THR A 171 0.48 9.32 0.03
CA THR A 171 -0.50 9.09 -1.03
C THR A 171 0.04 9.42 -2.42
N PHE A 172 -0.43 8.67 -3.42
CA PHE A 172 -0.09 8.83 -4.82
C PHE A 172 -1.34 8.72 -5.69
N HIS A 173 -1.45 9.57 -6.70
CA HIS A 173 -2.30 9.30 -7.84
C HIS A 173 -1.62 8.27 -8.74
N VAL A 174 -2.41 7.32 -9.25
CA VAL A 174 -1.92 6.30 -10.17
C VAL A 174 -2.70 6.41 -11.48
N HIS A 175 -1.97 6.72 -12.55
CA HIS A 175 -2.51 6.90 -13.89
C HIS A 175 -2.10 5.74 -14.80
N ASN A 176 -2.88 5.51 -15.86
CA ASN A 176 -2.66 4.43 -16.83
C ASN A 176 -2.55 3.04 -16.17
N PHE A 177 -3.20 2.82 -15.02
CA PHE A 177 -3.07 1.56 -14.30
C PHE A 177 -3.96 0.45 -14.87
N PHE A 178 -5.15 0.80 -15.36
CA PHE A 178 -6.15 -0.14 -15.88
C PHE A 178 -6.97 0.53 -16.98
N THR A 179 -7.60 -0.27 -17.83
CA THR A 179 -8.35 0.25 -19.00
C THR A 179 -9.83 0.50 -18.69
N ASN A 180 -10.53 1.13 -19.63
CA ASN A 180 -11.99 1.27 -19.52
C ASN A 180 -12.67 -0.09 -19.60
N GLU A 181 -12.15 -1.00 -20.42
CA GLU A 181 -12.65 -2.36 -20.60
C GLU A 181 -12.50 -3.16 -19.30
N GLU A 182 -11.33 -3.13 -18.64
CA GLU A 182 -11.14 -3.76 -17.33
C GLU A 182 -12.10 -3.16 -16.29
N ALA A 183 -12.33 -1.84 -16.32
CA ALA A 183 -13.27 -1.17 -15.42
C ALA A 183 -14.72 -1.63 -15.64
N ASP A 184 -15.14 -1.78 -16.89
CA ASP A 184 -16.48 -2.22 -17.26
C ASP A 184 -16.69 -3.72 -16.97
N GLU A 185 -15.66 -4.54 -17.18
CA GLU A 185 -15.64 -5.95 -16.80
C GLU A 185 -15.85 -6.15 -15.29
N LEU A 186 -15.10 -5.41 -14.45
CA LEU A 186 -15.26 -5.47 -13.01
C LEU A 186 -16.64 -4.93 -12.56
N THR A 187 -17.15 -3.89 -13.23
CA THR A 187 -18.48 -3.32 -12.96
C THR A 187 -19.62 -4.28 -13.36
N ARG A 188 -19.44 -5.07 -14.41
CA ARG A 188 -20.37 -6.16 -14.75
C ARG A 188 -20.23 -7.30 -13.75
N ARG A 189 -19.01 -7.68 -13.40
CA ARG A 189 -18.69 -8.79 -12.51
C ARG A 189 -19.35 -8.67 -11.15
N ILE A 190 -19.33 -7.49 -10.53
CA ILE A 190 -20.00 -7.24 -9.25
C ILE A 190 -21.52 -7.52 -9.28
N LEU A 191 -22.18 -7.44 -10.45
CA LEU A 191 -23.60 -7.77 -10.62
C LEU A 191 -23.84 -9.28 -10.87
N GLU A 192 -22.80 -10.02 -11.26
CA GLU A 192 -22.87 -11.43 -11.64
C GLU A 192 -22.39 -12.38 -10.55
N ILE A 193 -21.64 -11.89 -9.54
CA ILE A 193 -21.25 -12.74 -8.41
C ILE A 193 -22.51 -13.06 -7.62
N ASP A 194 -22.90 -14.32 -7.62
CA ASP A 194 -24.16 -14.84 -7.07
C ASP A 194 -23.95 -15.79 -5.88
N ASP A 195 -22.71 -16.17 -5.56
CA ASP A 195 -22.41 -17.03 -4.41
C ASP A 195 -22.65 -16.30 -3.06
N GLU A 196 -23.18 -17.02 -2.08
CA GLU A 196 -23.61 -16.45 -0.78
C GLU A 196 -22.48 -15.76 0.03
N HIS A 197 -21.20 -16.00 -0.29
CA HIS A 197 -20.08 -15.45 0.47
C HIS A 197 -19.45 -14.23 -0.19
N ASN A 198 -19.47 -14.15 -1.52
CA ASN A 198 -18.82 -13.06 -2.26
C ASN A 198 -19.78 -12.18 -3.07
N LYS A 199 -21.07 -12.51 -3.17
CA LYS A 199 -22.07 -11.68 -3.87
C LYS A 199 -22.22 -10.29 -3.26
N LEU A 200 -22.83 -9.41 -4.03
CA LEU A 200 -23.15 -8.05 -3.61
C LEU A 200 -24.00 -8.04 -2.33
N GLN A 201 -23.42 -7.65 -1.21
CA GLN A 201 -24.08 -7.56 0.10
C GLN A 201 -23.82 -6.21 0.75
N GLN A 202 -24.73 -5.79 1.65
CA GLN A 202 -24.48 -4.62 2.48
C GLN A 202 -23.22 -4.86 3.32
N SER A 203 -22.30 -3.90 3.31
CA SER A 203 -20.96 -4.12 3.86
C SER A 203 -20.95 -4.22 5.41
N HIS A 204 -20.05 -5.03 5.94
CA HIS A 204 -19.80 -5.21 7.38
C HIS A 204 -18.48 -4.57 7.83
N VAL A 205 -18.32 -4.34 9.14
CA VAL A 205 -17.06 -3.88 9.76
C VAL A 205 -16.54 -4.94 10.75
N GLY A 206 -15.28 -5.35 10.60
CA GLY A 206 -14.50 -6.04 11.64
C GLY A 206 -14.81 -7.51 11.93
N HIS A 207 -13.84 -8.16 12.59
CA HIS A 207 -13.89 -9.54 13.09
C HIS A 207 -14.29 -9.50 14.58
N GLN A 208 -15.59 -9.53 14.88
CA GLN A 208 -16.07 -9.81 16.25
C GLN A 208 -16.95 -11.06 16.23
N ASN A 209 -16.41 -12.14 16.82
CA ASN A 209 -17.14 -13.36 17.20
C ASN A 209 -18.09 -13.94 16.13
N GLY A 210 -17.66 -13.99 14.87
CA GLY A 210 -18.37 -14.70 13.79
C GLY A 210 -19.76 -14.14 13.44
N LYS A 211 -20.16 -12.96 13.94
CA LYS A 211 -21.44 -12.33 13.60
C LYS A 211 -21.23 -11.13 12.67
N LYS A 212 -21.69 -11.26 11.43
CA LYS A 212 -21.83 -10.18 10.45
C LYS A 212 -22.86 -9.14 10.96
N LEU A 213 -22.43 -8.10 11.66
CA LEU A 213 -23.29 -6.98 12.05
C LEU A 213 -23.37 -5.98 10.90
N VAL A 214 -24.57 -5.70 10.40
CA VAL A 214 -24.82 -4.63 9.41
C VAL A 214 -24.44 -3.29 10.04
N SER A 215 -23.50 -2.56 9.44
CA SER A 215 -23.03 -1.29 9.99
C SER A 215 -23.94 -0.13 9.57
N PRO A 216 -24.45 0.71 10.50
CA PRO A 216 -25.12 1.96 10.14
C PRO A 216 -24.15 2.99 9.52
N HIS A 217 -22.84 2.78 9.63
CA HIS A 217 -21.80 3.73 9.22
C HIS A 217 -21.02 3.30 7.96
N ARG A 218 -21.33 2.12 7.42
CA ARG A 218 -20.88 1.67 6.09
C ARG A 218 -22.09 1.24 5.30
N THR A 219 -22.55 2.11 4.40
CA THR A 219 -23.82 1.93 3.70
C THR A 219 -23.66 1.42 2.28
N SER A 220 -22.43 1.15 1.83
CA SER A 220 -22.15 0.58 0.51
C SER A 220 -22.42 -0.91 0.39
N GLU A 221 -22.56 -1.35 -0.85
CA GLU A 221 -22.60 -2.76 -1.20
C GLU A 221 -21.21 -3.21 -1.67
N ASN A 222 -20.77 -4.41 -1.29
CA ASN A 222 -19.50 -4.98 -1.72
C ASN A 222 -19.60 -6.43 -2.20
N ALA A 223 -18.63 -6.83 -3.01
CA ALA A 223 -18.36 -8.20 -3.45
C ALA A 223 -16.85 -8.43 -3.44
N PHE A 224 -16.41 -9.69 -3.45
CA PHE A 224 -14.98 -10.02 -3.56
C PHE A 224 -14.74 -10.88 -4.80
N ASP A 225 -13.76 -10.49 -5.61
CA ASP A 225 -13.32 -11.28 -6.75
C ASP A 225 -11.87 -11.73 -6.58
N GLN A 226 -11.68 -13.05 -6.51
CA GLN A 226 -10.38 -13.69 -6.38
C GLN A 226 -10.00 -14.47 -7.64
N VAL A 227 -10.95 -14.72 -8.54
CA VAL A 227 -10.86 -15.81 -9.52
C VAL A 227 -10.95 -15.33 -10.96
N SER A 228 -11.57 -14.18 -11.23
CA SER A 228 -11.62 -13.68 -12.61
C SER A 228 -10.21 -13.34 -13.13
N ALA A 229 -9.99 -13.55 -14.42
CA ALA A 229 -8.71 -13.23 -15.05
C ALA A 229 -8.35 -11.74 -14.87
N THR A 230 -9.34 -10.85 -14.96
CA THR A 230 -9.20 -9.42 -14.74
C THR A 230 -8.75 -9.12 -13.30
N ALA A 231 -9.38 -9.73 -12.30
CA ALA A 231 -8.99 -9.54 -10.89
C ALA A 231 -7.57 -10.05 -10.61
N VAL A 232 -7.20 -11.24 -11.12
CA VAL A 232 -5.86 -11.82 -10.94
C VAL A 232 -4.79 -10.94 -11.60
N THR A 233 -5.06 -10.44 -12.81
CA THR A 233 -4.12 -9.59 -13.56
C THR A 233 -3.91 -8.26 -12.83
N ILE A 234 -4.98 -7.62 -12.35
CA ILE A 234 -4.89 -6.40 -11.53
C ILE A 234 -4.10 -6.65 -10.24
N ARG A 235 -4.36 -7.75 -9.53
CA ARG A 235 -3.63 -8.09 -8.29
C ARG A 235 -2.13 -8.20 -8.54
N LYS A 236 -1.70 -8.91 -9.59
CA LYS A 236 -0.28 -8.98 -9.98
C LYS A 236 0.30 -7.61 -10.32
N ARG A 237 -0.42 -6.81 -11.09
CA ARG A 237 0.00 -5.45 -11.48
C ARG A 237 0.21 -4.54 -10.27
N VAL A 238 -0.62 -4.64 -9.22
CA VAL A 238 -0.42 -3.90 -7.96
C VAL A 238 0.87 -4.32 -7.26
N PHE A 239 1.21 -5.62 -7.24
CA PHE A 239 2.48 -6.08 -6.65
C PHE A 239 3.69 -5.48 -7.38
N GLU A 240 3.65 -5.44 -8.71
CA GLU A 240 4.70 -4.81 -9.52
C GLU A 240 4.78 -3.30 -9.24
N VAL A 241 3.64 -2.60 -9.13
CA VAL A 241 3.59 -1.18 -8.76
C VAL A 241 4.18 -0.93 -7.36
N LEU A 242 4.02 -1.86 -6.43
CA LEU A 242 4.60 -1.78 -5.08
C LEU A 242 6.06 -2.25 -5.00
N SER A 243 6.70 -2.55 -6.14
CA SER A 243 8.04 -3.13 -6.21
C SER A 243 8.19 -4.44 -5.41
N ILE A 244 7.13 -5.25 -5.34
CA ILE A 244 7.16 -6.59 -4.74
C ILE A 244 7.44 -7.59 -5.86
N GLU A 245 8.66 -8.13 -5.90
CA GLU A 245 9.16 -8.95 -7.02
C GLU A 245 8.31 -10.18 -7.34
N LYS A 246 7.78 -10.83 -6.29
CA LYS A 246 7.02 -12.08 -6.42
C LYS A 246 5.59 -11.86 -6.01
N TYR A 247 4.68 -12.04 -6.96
CA TYR A 247 3.27 -12.18 -6.66
C TYR A 247 3.04 -13.38 -5.73
N GLN A 248 2.40 -13.11 -4.60
CA GLN A 248 1.99 -14.10 -3.62
C GLN A 248 0.52 -13.86 -3.32
N ASP A 249 -0.32 -14.82 -3.70
CA ASP A 249 -1.78 -14.69 -3.63
C ASP A 249 -2.24 -14.39 -2.19
N ASP A 250 -1.58 -14.99 -1.21
CA ASP A 250 -1.86 -14.86 0.21
C ASP A 250 -1.15 -13.68 0.90
N MET A 251 -0.51 -12.78 0.12
CA MET A 251 -0.08 -11.45 0.56
C MET A 251 -1.08 -10.35 0.19
N CYS A 252 -2.24 -10.69 -0.36
CA CYS A 252 -3.31 -9.73 -0.61
C CYS A 252 -4.67 -10.36 -0.33
N ASP A 253 -5.66 -9.49 -0.11
CA ASP A 253 -7.05 -9.95 -0.09
C ASP A 253 -7.55 -10.17 -1.52
N GLY A 254 -8.77 -10.71 -1.65
CA GLY A 254 -9.49 -10.65 -2.91
C GLY A 254 -9.76 -9.21 -3.32
N LEU A 255 -9.90 -8.97 -4.63
CA LEU A 255 -10.24 -7.66 -5.15
C LEU A 255 -11.65 -7.31 -4.69
N GLN A 256 -11.78 -6.33 -3.79
CA GLN A 256 -13.09 -5.91 -3.29
C GLN A 256 -13.74 -4.99 -4.32
N LEU A 257 -14.89 -5.37 -4.87
CA LEU A 257 -15.70 -4.55 -5.77
C LEU A 257 -16.77 -3.83 -4.97
N LEU A 258 -17.00 -2.55 -5.26
CA LEU A 258 -17.87 -1.68 -4.46
C LEU A 258 -18.85 -0.90 -5.34
N ARG A 259 -20.08 -0.74 -4.84
CA ARG A 259 -21.08 0.19 -5.37
C ARG A 259 -21.57 1.14 -4.28
N TYR A 260 -21.56 2.43 -4.58
CA TYR A 260 -22.19 3.48 -3.80
C TYR A 260 -23.22 4.22 -4.66
N LYS A 261 -24.49 4.06 -4.32
CA LYS A 261 -25.60 4.88 -4.81
C LYS A 261 -25.57 6.25 -4.13
N GLN A 262 -26.41 7.16 -4.62
CA GLN A 262 -26.64 8.44 -3.96
C GLN A 262 -26.93 8.25 -2.47
N LYS A 263 -26.40 9.18 -1.66
CA LYS A 263 -26.39 9.18 -0.19
C LYS A 263 -25.50 8.13 0.49
N GLN A 264 -25.03 7.10 -0.21
CA GLN A 264 -24.17 6.09 0.40
C GLN A 264 -22.74 6.62 0.59
N ALA A 265 -22.12 6.18 1.68
CA ALA A 265 -20.81 6.64 2.14
C ALA A 265 -20.11 5.53 2.94
N TYR A 266 -18.83 5.75 3.24
CA TYR A 266 -18.08 4.92 4.19
C TYR A 266 -17.34 5.83 5.17
N ILE A 267 -17.73 5.77 6.44
CA ILE A 267 -17.07 6.51 7.52
C ILE A 267 -15.55 6.34 7.52
N ALA A 268 -14.85 7.35 8.03
CA ALA A 268 -13.42 7.33 8.20
C ALA A 268 -12.96 6.11 9.03
N HIS A 269 -11.98 5.37 8.54
CA HIS A 269 -11.41 4.19 9.15
C HIS A 269 -9.96 3.99 8.68
N THR A 270 -9.22 3.13 9.37
CA THR A 270 -7.93 2.63 8.91
C THR A 270 -8.12 1.29 8.23
N ASP A 271 -7.32 1.03 7.21
CA ASP A 271 -7.38 -0.26 6.50
C ASP A 271 -6.69 -1.37 7.27
N TYR A 272 -5.66 -1.03 8.05
CA TYR A 272 -4.97 -1.97 8.92
C TYR A 272 -5.84 -2.38 10.11
N PHE A 273 -5.50 -3.55 10.65
CA PHE A 273 -6.10 -4.09 11.88
C PHE A 273 -5.39 -3.53 13.11
N ASP A 274 -6.13 -3.39 14.21
CA ASP A 274 -5.54 -3.01 15.50
C ASP A 274 -4.49 -4.04 15.94
N LYS A 275 -3.40 -3.60 16.55
CA LYS A 275 -2.29 -4.47 17.00
C LYS A 275 -2.74 -5.51 18.03
N HIS A 276 -3.84 -5.24 18.74
CA HIS A 276 -4.42 -6.10 19.76
C HIS A 276 -5.70 -6.79 19.28
N THR A 277 -5.91 -6.91 17.96
CA THR A 277 -7.09 -7.56 17.37
C THR A 277 -7.35 -8.95 17.96
N THR A 278 -6.31 -9.79 18.06
CA THR A 278 -6.32 -11.06 18.81
C THR A 278 -4.96 -11.29 19.47
N SER A 279 -4.93 -12.12 20.51
CA SER A 279 -3.67 -12.58 21.13
C SER A 279 -3.02 -13.76 20.40
N GLU A 280 -3.69 -14.32 19.38
CA GLU A 280 -3.21 -15.49 18.64
C GLU A 280 -2.10 -15.15 17.63
N TRP A 281 -2.09 -13.91 17.14
CA TRP A 281 -1.24 -13.48 16.03
C TRP A 281 -0.54 -12.16 16.34
N ASN A 282 0.68 -12.00 15.82
CA ASN A 282 1.32 -10.70 15.83
C ASN A 282 0.75 -9.82 14.70
N TRP A 283 -0.11 -8.87 15.06
CA TRP A 283 -0.69 -7.87 14.16
C TRP A 283 0.16 -6.61 14.02
N ASP A 284 1.31 -6.53 14.70
CA ASP A 284 2.21 -5.38 14.68
C ASP A 284 3.37 -5.60 13.70
N PRO A 285 3.34 -5.00 12.49
CA PRO A 285 4.41 -5.16 11.52
C PRO A 285 5.73 -4.58 12.00
N SER A 286 5.72 -3.60 12.91
CA SER A 286 6.93 -3.01 13.47
C SER A 286 7.67 -3.94 14.44
N THR A 287 7.04 -5.04 14.86
CA THR A 287 7.66 -6.11 15.67
C THR A 287 7.70 -7.45 14.93
N GLY A 288 7.54 -7.42 13.61
CA GLY A 288 7.66 -8.58 12.76
C GLY A 288 6.34 -9.28 12.48
N GLY A 289 5.20 -8.69 12.83
CA GLY A 289 3.86 -9.19 12.54
C GLY A 289 3.37 -8.94 11.11
N SER A 290 2.14 -9.37 10.84
CA SER A 290 1.47 -9.20 9.54
C SER A 290 0.27 -8.26 9.65
N ASN A 291 0.20 -7.27 8.77
CA ASN A 291 -0.93 -6.37 8.64
C ASN A 291 -1.02 -5.82 7.20
N ARG A 292 -2.10 -5.11 6.87
CA ARG A 292 -2.22 -4.44 5.59
C ARG A 292 -1.16 -3.34 5.49
N PHE A 293 -0.42 -3.36 4.39
CA PHE A 293 0.73 -2.51 4.11
C PHE A 293 0.36 -1.32 3.23
N ALA A 294 -0.33 -1.59 2.13
CA ALA A 294 -0.73 -0.58 1.18
C ALA A 294 -2.10 -0.91 0.58
N THR A 295 -2.80 0.14 0.17
CA THR A 295 -4.12 0.07 -0.44
C THR A 295 -4.07 0.71 -1.82
N MET A 296 -4.52 -0.04 -2.83
CA MET A 296 -4.80 0.47 -4.16
C MET A 296 -6.31 0.59 -4.34
N PHE A 297 -6.83 1.81 -4.36
CA PHE A 297 -8.25 2.08 -4.63
C PHE A 297 -8.42 2.57 -6.07
N MET A 298 -9.15 1.81 -6.88
CA MET A 298 -9.43 2.07 -8.30
C MET A 298 -10.84 2.61 -8.48
N TYR A 299 -10.99 3.66 -9.28
CA TYR A 299 -12.29 4.24 -9.62
C TYR A 299 -12.80 3.65 -10.93
N LEU A 300 -13.85 2.83 -10.86
CA LEU A 300 -14.41 2.14 -12.03
C LEU A 300 -15.44 3.00 -12.79
N SER A 301 -15.86 4.12 -12.21
CA SER A 301 -16.77 5.08 -12.86
C SER A 301 -16.38 6.53 -12.55
N ASN A 302 -16.81 7.43 -13.41
CA ASN A 302 -16.89 8.86 -13.08
C ASN A 302 -18.07 9.08 -12.11
N VAL A 303 -17.94 10.04 -11.21
CA VAL A 303 -19.02 10.46 -10.31
C VAL A 303 -19.26 11.94 -10.51
N THR A 304 -20.52 12.32 -10.69
CA THR A 304 -20.91 13.71 -10.99
C THR A 304 -20.56 14.65 -9.84
N ARG A 305 -20.88 14.25 -8.60
CA ARG A 305 -20.60 15.04 -7.40
C ARG A 305 -20.45 14.15 -6.17
N GLY A 306 -19.42 14.38 -5.37
CA GLY A 306 -19.11 13.57 -4.20
C GLY A 306 -18.34 12.29 -4.53
N GLY A 307 -18.37 11.31 -3.63
CA GLY A 307 -17.73 10.01 -3.86
C GLY A 307 -16.20 10.01 -3.83
N GLN A 308 -15.53 11.10 -3.42
CA GLN A 308 -14.08 11.14 -3.21
C GLN A 308 -13.62 10.11 -2.15
N THR A 309 -12.35 9.77 -2.19
CA THR A 309 -11.67 9.11 -1.07
C THR A 309 -10.99 10.19 -0.24
N VAL A 310 -11.51 10.46 0.96
CA VAL A 310 -11.06 11.56 1.84
C VAL A 310 -10.15 11.04 2.95
N PHE A 311 -9.11 11.79 3.27
CA PHE A 311 -8.22 11.59 4.42
C PHE A 311 -8.45 12.78 5.38
N PRO A 312 -9.40 12.66 6.33
CA PRO A 312 -9.95 13.81 7.04
C PRO A 312 -8.96 14.53 7.97
N GLU A 313 -7.87 13.86 8.36
CA GLU A 313 -6.83 14.43 9.23
C GLU A 313 -5.76 15.20 8.46
N ALA A 314 -5.70 15.06 7.13
CA ALA A 314 -4.69 15.70 6.29
C ALA A 314 -5.26 16.92 5.55
N PRO A 315 -4.51 18.04 5.46
CA PRO A 315 -4.87 19.14 4.59
C PRO A 315 -4.62 18.77 3.11
N MET A 316 -5.37 19.37 2.19
CA MET A 316 -4.96 19.34 0.78
C MET A 316 -3.65 20.11 0.60
N PRO A 317 -2.71 19.61 -0.23
CA PRO A 317 -1.48 20.30 -0.50
C PRO A 317 -1.72 21.55 -1.36
N GLU A 318 -0.96 22.62 -1.08
CA GLU A 318 -0.98 23.84 -1.89
C GLU A 318 -0.39 23.57 -3.29
N GLY A 319 -0.97 24.20 -4.32
CA GLY A 319 -0.46 24.10 -5.69
C GLY A 319 -0.83 22.82 -6.44
N ILE A 320 -1.79 22.04 -5.94
CA ILE A 320 -2.37 20.92 -6.69
C ILE A 320 -3.11 21.43 -7.93
N PRO A 321 -3.07 20.72 -9.09
CA PRO A 321 -3.88 21.08 -10.24
C PRO A 321 -5.36 21.27 -9.88
N ASP A 322 -6.01 22.29 -10.46
CA ASP A 322 -7.42 22.64 -10.20
C ASP A 322 -8.37 21.44 -10.29
N GLU A 323 -8.03 20.51 -11.18
CA GLU A 323 -8.81 19.33 -11.48
C GLU A 323 -8.85 18.31 -10.31
N TYR A 324 -7.85 18.33 -9.41
CA TYR A 324 -7.79 17.51 -8.19
C TYR A 324 -8.08 18.32 -6.93
N ASN A 325 -8.20 19.65 -7.05
CA ASN A 325 -8.43 20.54 -5.94
C ASN A 325 -9.84 20.32 -5.35
N HIS A 326 -10.11 20.96 -4.22
CA HIS A 326 -11.46 21.03 -3.66
C HIS A 326 -12.47 21.55 -4.69
N PRO A 327 -13.77 21.26 -4.50
CA PRO A 327 -14.79 21.80 -5.39
C PRO A 327 -14.65 23.32 -5.42
N ALA A 328 -14.62 23.91 -6.62
CA ALA A 328 -14.37 25.35 -6.79
C ALA A 328 -15.36 26.21 -5.98
N ASP A 329 -16.60 25.73 -5.84
CA ASP A 329 -17.61 26.30 -4.95
C ASP A 329 -17.93 25.33 -3.81
N VAL A 330 -17.21 25.49 -2.70
CA VAL A 330 -17.43 24.70 -1.46
C VAL A 330 -18.82 24.96 -0.87
N ALA A 331 -19.36 26.17 -1.04
CA ALA A 331 -20.69 26.52 -0.53
C ALA A 331 -21.79 25.78 -1.30
N ASP A 332 -21.74 25.76 -2.64
CA ASP A 332 -22.63 24.97 -3.49
C ASP A 332 -22.54 23.47 -3.16
N TYR A 333 -21.31 22.96 -3.00
CA TYR A 333 -21.08 21.57 -2.67
C TYR A 333 -21.72 21.17 -1.32
N GLN A 334 -21.55 22.00 -0.28
CA GLN A 334 -22.14 21.76 1.03
C GLN A 334 -23.65 21.99 1.04
N ALA A 335 -24.17 22.98 0.30
CA ALA A 335 -25.62 23.20 0.14
C ALA A 335 -26.29 21.96 -0.45
N ARG A 336 -25.68 21.35 -1.48
CA ARG A 336 -26.17 20.08 -2.03
C ARG A 336 -26.16 18.94 -1.01
N GLY A 337 -25.18 18.92 -0.10
CA GLY A 337 -25.17 17.99 1.04
C GLY A 337 -26.36 18.16 1.99
N LEU A 338 -26.74 19.40 2.30
CA LEU A 338 -27.88 19.72 3.18
C LEU A 338 -29.24 19.33 2.58
N GLU A 339 -29.35 19.23 1.25
CA GLU A 339 -30.54 18.70 0.60
C GLU A 339 -30.72 17.19 0.82
N LEU A 340 -29.62 16.47 1.10
CA LEU A 340 -29.61 15.02 1.20
C LEU A 340 -29.53 14.48 2.63
N PHE A 341 -28.96 15.27 3.54
CA PHE A 341 -28.62 14.84 4.90
C PHE A 341 -29.00 15.89 5.95
N ASP A 342 -29.34 15.42 7.15
CA ASP A 342 -29.56 16.31 8.28
C ASP A 342 -28.25 17.02 8.65
N LYS A 343 -28.36 18.30 9.03
CA LYS A 343 -27.21 19.17 9.33
C LYS A 343 -26.27 18.61 10.42
N ASP A 344 -26.82 17.89 11.38
CA ASP A 344 -26.07 17.32 12.51
C ASP A 344 -25.70 15.84 12.30
N SER A 345 -25.93 15.31 11.09
CA SER A 345 -25.60 13.92 10.75
C SER A 345 -24.11 13.74 10.49
N TRP A 346 -23.61 12.52 10.70
CA TRP A 346 -22.21 12.18 10.42
C TRP A 346 -21.91 12.22 8.92
N GLU A 347 -22.91 11.92 8.06
CA GLU A 347 -22.77 12.01 6.61
C GLU A 347 -22.53 13.45 6.18
N TYR A 348 -23.31 14.41 6.71
CA TYR A 348 -23.09 15.82 6.42
C TYR A 348 -21.76 16.33 6.98
N ASP A 349 -21.35 15.85 8.16
CA ASP A 349 -20.00 16.12 8.66
C ASP A 349 -18.92 15.66 7.68
N MET A 350 -19.12 14.49 7.07
CA MET A 350 -18.23 13.98 6.05
C MET A 350 -18.28 14.80 4.76
N VAL A 351 -19.44 15.29 4.32
CA VAL A 351 -19.54 16.22 3.18
C VAL A 351 -18.63 17.43 3.38
N LYS A 352 -18.65 18.06 4.56
CA LYS A 352 -17.78 19.20 4.87
C LYS A 352 -16.29 18.81 4.77
N LYS A 353 -15.91 17.69 5.38
CA LYS A 353 -14.52 17.18 5.32
C LYS A 353 -14.09 16.90 3.88
N CYS A 354 -14.92 16.28 3.08
CA CYS A 354 -14.64 16.00 1.66
C CYS A 354 -14.44 17.26 0.81
N SER A 355 -15.02 18.38 1.22
CA SER A 355 -14.85 19.67 0.54
C SER A 355 -13.66 20.51 1.03
N THR A 356 -12.95 20.08 2.08
CA THR A 356 -11.93 20.90 2.77
C THR A 356 -10.66 20.18 3.22
N ARG A 357 -10.65 18.83 3.19
CA ARG A 357 -9.52 17.97 3.57
C ARG A 357 -8.99 17.21 2.37
N LEU A 358 -7.82 16.60 2.54
CA LEU A 358 -7.17 15.79 1.51
C LEU A 358 -8.17 14.81 0.90
N ALA A 359 -8.40 14.88 -0.41
CA ALA A 359 -9.36 14.02 -1.08
C ALA A 359 -8.92 13.68 -2.50
N ALA A 360 -8.95 12.38 -2.84
CA ALA A 360 -8.76 11.91 -4.20
C ALA A 360 -10.13 11.80 -4.91
N TYR A 361 -10.26 12.44 -6.07
CA TYR A 361 -11.52 12.51 -6.80
C TYR A 361 -11.77 11.29 -7.68
N PRO A 362 -13.01 10.79 -7.75
CA PRO A 362 -13.33 9.63 -8.56
C PRO A 362 -13.32 9.98 -10.05
N ARG A 363 -12.41 9.35 -10.78
CA ARG A 363 -12.31 9.44 -12.23
C ARG A 363 -12.12 8.04 -12.77
N LYS A 364 -12.96 7.61 -13.70
CA LYS A 364 -12.86 6.29 -14.32
C LYS A 364 -11.41 6.10 -14.83
N THR A 365 -10.87 4.90 -14.63
CA THR A 365 -9.48 4.50 -14.96
C THR A 365 -8.36 5.17 -14.14
N HIS A 366 -8.68 5.97 -13.13
CA HIS A 366 -7.70 6.47 -12.16
C HIS A 366 -7.72 5.61 -10.90
N ALA A 367 -6.59 5.59 -10.18
CA ALA A 367 -6.50 5.00 -8.86
C ALA A 367 -5.76 5.92 -7.88
N VAL A 368 -5.94 5.64 -6.59
CA VAL A 368 -5.14 6.23 -5.50
C VAL A 368 -4.45 5.10 -4.75
N LEU A 369 -3.13 5.25 -4.58
CA LEU A 369 -2.30 4.39 -3.76
C LEU A 369 -2.00 5.12 -2.46
N PHE A 370 -2.19 4.45 -1.32
CA PHE A 370 -1.77 4.98 -0.03
C PHE A 370 -1.27 3.87 0.89
N TYR A 371 -0.40 4.24 1.82
CA TYR A 371 0.23 3.30 2.74
C TYR A 371 -0.46 3.29 4.10
N SER A 372 -0.69 2.09 4.62
CA SER A 372 -1.14 1.86 6.01
C SER A 372 0.03 1.78 6.99
N GLN A 373 1.25 1.67 6.48
CA GLN A 373 2.47 1.52 7.25
C GLN A 373 3.51 2.56 6.83
N LYS A 374 4.24 3.09 7.81
CA LYS A 374 5.47 3.86 7.60
C LYS A 374 6.59 2.95 7.11
N PRO A 375 7.69 3.49 6.57
CA PRO A 375 8.78 2.68 6.04
C PRO A 375 9.47 1.74 7.03
N ASN A 376 9.35 2.00 8.33
CA ASN A 376 9.86 1.17 9.42
C ASN A 376 8.87 0.10 9.93
N GLY A 377 7.72 -0.05 9.27
CA GLY A 377 6.67 -1.00 9.65
C GLY A 377 5.74 -0.51 10.75
N GLU A 378 5.89 0.71 11.29
CA GLU A 378 4.87 1.27 12.18
C GLU A 378 3.59 1.56 11.40
N LEU A 379 2.44 1.25 11.97
CA LEU A 379 1.15 1.64 11.39
C LEU A 379 1.06 3.18 11.32
N ASP A 380 0.50 3.70 10.25
CA ASP A 380 0.37 5.14 10.02
C ASP A 380 -1.06 5.62 10.33
N PRO A 381 -1.33 6.27 11.48
CA PRO A 381 -2.66 6.76 11.82
C PRO A 381 -3.17 7.83 10.85
N MET A 382 -2.27 8.53 10.15
CA MET A 382 -2.66 9.53 9.16
C MET A 382 -3.31 8.90 7.93
N SER A 383 -3.19 7.58 7.74
CA SER A 383 -3.89 6.81 6.70
C SER A 383 -5.39 6.63 6.96
N LEU A 384 -5.91 7.18 8.07
CA LEU A 384 -7.35 7.27 8.31
C LEU A 384 -8.03 7.91 7.10
N HIS A 385 -8.97 7.19 6.50
CA HIS A 385 -9.63 7.61 5.28
C HIS A 385 -11.07 7.11 5.20
N GLY A 386 -11.89 7.74 4.36
CA GLY A 386 -13.29 7.39 4.16
C GLY A 386 -13.73 7.56 2.71
N GLY A 387 -14.88 6.97 2.39
CA GLY A 387 -15.56 7.16 1.11
C GLY A 387 -16.62 8.23 1.25
N CYS A 388 -16.37 9.42 0.70
CA CYS A 388 -17.29 10.55 0.74
C CYS A 388 -18.69 10.16 0.26
N PRO A 389 -19.75 10.78 0.81
CA PRO A 389 -21.09 10.55 0.31
C PRO A 389 -21.18 10.86 -1.19
N VAL A 390 -21.85 9.98 -1.94
CA VAL A 390 -22.22 10.29 -3.33
C VAL A 390 -23.39 11.26 -3.30
N LEU A 391 -23.15 12.50 -3.74
CA LEU A 391 -24.18 13.53 -3.78
C LEU A 391 -25.00 13.42 -5.07
N ASP A 392 -24.34 13.18 -6.21
CA ASP A 392 -25.00 12.98 -7.50
C ASP A 392 -24.30 11.87 -8.31
N GLY A 393 -25.10 10.96 -8.88
CA GLY A 393 -24.61 9.83 -9.68
C GLY A 393 -24.44 8.54 -8.88
N THR A 394 -23.49 7.71 -9.31
CA THR A 394 -23.17 6.42 -8.67
C THR A 394 -21.67 6.17 -8.79
N LYS A 395 -21.05 5.77 -7.68
CA LYS A 395 -19.63 5.40 -7.63
C LYS A 395 -19.49 3.89 -7.70
N TRP A 396 -18.73 3.44 -8.68
CA TRP A 396 -18.18 2.10 -8.74
C TRP A 396 -16.68 2.18 -8.42
N GLY A 397 -16.22 1.27 -7.57
CA GLY A 397 -14.82 1.23 -7.16
C GLY A 397 -14.35 -0.20 -6.98
N ALA A 398 -13.03 -0.39 -7.05
CA ALA A 398 -12.38 -1.61 -6.63
C ALA A 398 -11.27 -1.28 -5.63
N ASN A 399 -11.12 -2.10 -4.60
CA ASN A 399 -10.13 -1.91 -3.56
C ASN A 399 -9.29 -3.17 -3.41
N LEU A 400 -7.96 -3.01 -3.42
CA LEU A 400 -7.03 -4.09 -3.12
C LEU A 400 -6.16 -3.71 -1.94
N TRP A 401 -6.18 -4.59 -0.92
CA TRP A 401 -5.28 -4.52 0.22
C TRP A 401 -4.12 -5.49 0.03
N VAL A 402 -2.90 -4.96 0.04
CA VAL A 402 -1.66 -5.75 0.04
C VAL A 402 -1.07 -5.72 1.44
N TRP A 403 -0.62 -6.87 1.93
CA TRP A 403 -0.05 -7.07 3.26
C TRP A 403 1.48 -6.99 3.21
N ASN A 404 2.13 -6.68 4.35
CA ASN A 404 3.60 -6.57 4.38
C ASN A 404 4.30 -7.93 4.23
N LYS A 405 3.58 -9.01 4.54
CA LYS A 405 3.98 -10.40 4.35
C LYS A 405 2.72 -11.26 4.20
N ARG A 406 2.82 -12.59 4.21
CA ARG A 406 1.63 -13.44 4.06
C ARG A 406 0.67 -13.13 5.22
N ARG A 407 -0.63 -13.20 4.94
CA ARG A 407 -1.69 -12.84 5.89
C ARG A 407 -1.51 -13.57 7.23
N TYR A 408 -2.04 -12.95 8.29
CA TYR A 408 -1.99 -13.45 9.67
C TYR A 408 -2.15 -14.96 9.73
N GLY A 409 -1.36 -15.61 10.59
CA GLY A 409 -1.29 -17.06 10.83
C GLY A 409 -0.78 -17.97 9.71
N LEU A 410 -0.38 -17.42 8.56
CA LEU A 410 0.32 -18.19 7.52
C LEU A 410 1.84 -18.24 7.69
N ASP A 411 2.41 -17.16 8.23
CA ASP A 411 3.84 -17.04 8.54
C ASP A 411 4.09 -17.01 10.06
N ASP A 412 3.22 -16.30 10.78
CA ASP A 412 3.25 -16.15 12.25
C ASP A 412 2.56 -17.29 12.96
N ALA A 413 2.65 -18.53 12.42
CA ALA A 413 2.23 -19.72 13.14
C ALA A 413 2.67 -19.57 14.61
N GLY A 414 1.69 -19.60 15.52
CA GLY A 414 1.77 -19.03 16.85
C GLY A 414 3.05 -19.39 17.60
N THR A 415 3.33 -18.62 18.64
CA THR A 415 4.49 -18.72 19.55
C THR A 415 4.59 -20.05 20.34
N THR A 416 4.08 -21.17 19.83
CA THR A 416 4.12 -22.47 20.50
C THR A 416 4.60 -23.58 19.57
N ASN A 417 5.33 -24.54 20.15
CA ASN A 417 5.97 -25.71 19.55
C ASN A 417 5.01 -26.72 18.87
N SER A 418 4.12 -26.27 17.99
CA SER A 418 3.07 -27.10 17.38
C SER A 418 2.82 -26.77 15.90
N LYS A 419 3.88 -26.39 15.17
CA LYS A 419 3.83 -26.16 13.71
C LYS A 419 3.96 -27.47 12.96
N PHE A 420 3.16 -27.65 11.92
CA PHE A 420 3.28 -28.74 10.97
C PHE A 420 2.65 -28.31 9.63
N SER A 421 2.85 -29.11 8.60
CA SER A 421 2.33 -28.87 7.26
C SER A 421 1.05 -29.64 7.00
N VAL A 422 0.16 -29.10 6.18
CA VAL A 422 -1.01 -29.83 5.65
C VAL A 422 -1.03 -29.75 4.12
N VAL A 423 -1.23 -30.90 3.47
CA VAL A 423 -1.38 -31.02 2.01
C VAL A 423 -2.82 -31.41 1.70
N PHE A 424 -3.58 -30.50 1.09
CA PHE A 424 -4.89 -30.82 0.54
C PHE A 424 -4.73 -31.44 -0.84
N GLN A 425 -5.36 -32.58 -1.07
CA GLN A 425 -5.36 -33.29 -2.34
C GLN A 425 -6.80 -33.45 -2.83
N ASN A 426 -7.06 -33.07 -4.07
CA ASN A 426 -8.37 -33.23 -4.69
C ASN A 426 -8.35 -34.39 -5.69
N PRO A 427 -8.63 -35.64 -5.28
CA PRO A 427 -8.76 -36.76 -6.20
C PRO A 427 -10.13 -36.80 -6.91
N THR A 428 -11.04 -35.87 -6.61
CA THR A 428 -12.41 -35.88 -7.13
C THR A 428 -12.46 -35.33 -8.56
N GLN A 429 -13.58 -35.55 -9.25
CA GLN A 429 -13.84 -34.97 -10.57
C GLN A 429 -14.35 -33.52 -10.51
N HIS A 430 -14.49 -32.95 -9.31
CA HIS A 430 -15.05 -31.62 -9.10
C HIS A 430 -14.02 -30.69 -8.48
N THR A 431 -14.02 -29.43 -8.91
CA THR A 431 -13.25 -28.37 -8.25
C THR A 431 -13.82 -28.13 -6.85
N VAL A 432 -12.94 -27.99 -5.85
CA VAL A 432 -13.31 -27.61 -4.49
C VAL A 432 -12.71 -26.28 -4.09
N GLU A 433 -13.21 -25.74 -2.99
CA GLU A 433 -12.70 -24.54 -2.35
C GLU A 433 -12.19 -24.89 -0.96
N VAL A 434 -10.92 -24.59 -0.69
CA VAL A 434 -10.28 -24.83 0.61
C VAL A 434 -10.30 -23.53 1.38
N PHE A 435 -11.02 -23.52 2.50
CA PHE A 435 -11.13 -22.39 3.41
C PHE A 435 -10.31 -22.63 4.66
N TRP A 436 -9.80 -21.53 5.19
CA TRP A 436 -9.39 -21.43 6.57
C TRP A 436 -10.35 -20.49 7.27
N SER A 437 -11.03 -20.98 8.31
CA SER A 437 -12.12 -20.25 8.95
C SER A 437 -13.18 -19.82 7.92
N SER A 438 -13.31 -18.53 7.66
CA SER A 438 -14.23 -17.96 6.66
C SER A 438 -13.53 -17.46 5.39
N THR A 439 -12.20 -17.57 5.33
CA THR A 439 -11.39 -17.04 4.23
C THR A 439 -11.10 -18.15 3.22
N LEU A 440 -11.43 -17.90 1.95
CA LEU A 440 -11.02 -18.77 0.84
C LEU A 440 -9.50 -18.70 0.70
N MET A 441 -8.83 -19.86 0.77
CA MET A 441 -7.38 -19.98 0.70
C MET A 441 -6.90 -20.43 -0.68
N THR A 442 -7.67 -21.31 -1.35
CA THR A 442 -7.47 -21.66 -2.75
C THR A 442 -8.72 -22.33 -3.29
N THR A 443 -8.91 -22.21 -4.59
CA THR A 443 -9.72 -23.14 -5.39
C THR A 443 -8.79 -24.27 -5.86
N LEU A 444 -9.19 -25.53 -5.69
CA LEU A 444 -8.36 -26.71 -5.98
C LEU A 444 -9.05 -27.59 -7.02
N ASP A 445 -8.52 -27.59 -8.24
CA ASP A 445 -9.05 -28.38 -9.36
C ASP A 445 -8.80 -29.90 -9.22
N PRO A 446 -9.57 -30.73 -9.95
CA PRO A 446 -9.36 -32.19 -10.02
C PRO A 446 -7.90 -32.58 -10.27
N GLY A 447 -7.38 -33.50 -9.47
CA GLY A 447 -6.01 -34.01 -9.54
C GLY A 447 -4.94 -33.12 -8.92
N ASN A 448 -5.27 -31.90 -8.50
CA ASN A 448 -4.29 -30.97 -7.92
C ASN A 448 -4.12 -31.15 -6.41
N LYS A 449 -3.00 -30.65 -5.90
CA LYS A 449 -2.68 -30.59 -4.47
C LYS A 449 -2.15 -29.22 -4.06
N LYS A 450 -2.41 -28.83 -2.82
CA LYS A 450 -1.92 -27.57 -2.24
C LYS A 450 -1.39 -27.78 -0.83
N LEU A 451 -0.19 -27.27 -0.57
CA LEU A 451 0.48 -27.30 0.72
C LEU A 451 0.24 -25.98 1.47
N TYR A 452 -0.08 -26.07 2.75
CA TYR A 452 -0.12 -24.95 3.69
C TYR A 452 0.64 -25.28 4.97
N GLN A 453 1.11 -24.23 5.65
CA GLN A 453 1.53 -24.34 7.06
C GLN A 453 0.30 -24.28 7.95
N THR A 454 0.34 -25.03 9.06
CA THR A 454 -0.77 -25.15 10.00
C THR A 454 -0.28 -25.33 11.44
N TYR A 455 -1.20 -25.37 12.40
CA TYR A 455 -0.91 -25.49 13.83
C TYR A 455 -2.07 -26.21 14.54
N ASN A 456 -1.91 -26.51 15.84
CA ASN A 456 -2.94 -27.19 16.63
C ASN A 456 -4.29 -26.46 16.57
N ASP A 457 -5.38 -27.21 16.37
CA ASP A 457 -6.76 -26.71 16.31
C ASP A 457 -7.03 -25.72 15.16
N HIS A 458 -6.12 -25.62 14.20
CA HIS A 458 -6.29 -24.84 12.99
C HIS A 458 -7.38 -25.48 12.12
N LYS A 459 -8.54 -24.82 12.04
CA LYS A 459 -9.75 -25.33 11.36
C LYS A 459 -9.79 -24.95 9.88
N TRP A 460 -9.74 -25.98 9.06
CA TRP A 460 -9.90 -25.92 7.62
C TRP A 460 -11.27 -26.47 7.23
N THR A 461 -11.89 -25.84 6.25
CA THR A 461 -13.20 -26.25 5.72
C THR A 461 -13.07 -26.37 4.22
N ILE A 462 -13.30 -27.56 3.67
CA ILE A 462 -13.35 -27.78 2.23
C ILE A 462 -14.81 -27.73 1.81
N LYS A 463 -15.13 -26.92 0.82
CA LYS A 463 -16.49 -26.78 0.29
C LYS A 463 -16.54 -27.11 -1.21
N SER A 464 -17.70 -27.56 -1.69
CA SER A 464 -17.98 -27.59 -3.12
C SER A 464 -18.23 -26.16 -3.63
N LYS A 465 -18.26 -25.97 -4.95
CA LYS A 465 -18.63 -24.68 -5.56
C LYS A 465 -20.01 -24.16 -5.16
N SER A 466 -20.92 -25.03 -4.71
CA SER A 466 -22.25 -24.62 -4.22
C SER A 466 -22.19 -24.04 -2.79
N GLY A 467 -21.03 -24.07 -2.14
CA GLY A 467 -20.84 -23.65 -0.76
C GLY A 467 -21.13 -24.74 0.28
N ARG A 468 -21.47 -25.97 -0.15
CA ARG A 468 -21.68 -27.11 0.77
C ARG A 468 -20.35 -27.57 1.36
N VAL A 469 -20.31 -27.76 2.67
CA VAL A 469 -19.13 -28.29 3.37
C VAL A 469 -18.96 -29.78 3.05
N LEU A 470 -17.83 -30.13 2.46
CA LEU A 470 -17.46 -31.49 2.07
C LEU A 470 -16.61 -32.19 3.14
N LEU A 471 -15.77 -31.42 3.82
CA LEU A 471 -14.87 -31.89 4.86
C LEU A 471 -14.48 -30.73 5.78
N GLU A 472 -14.43 -30.99 7.08
CA GLU A 472 -13.75 -30.12 8.04
C GLU A 472 -12.53 -30.86 8.60
N PHE A 473 -11.43 -30.14 8.71
CA PHE A 473 -10.17 -30.66 9.22
C PHE A 473 -9.63 -29.72 10.27
N ALA A 474 -9.41 -30.24 11.47
CA ALA A 474 -8.68 -29.54 12.53
C ALA A 474 -7.35 -30.28 12.71
N GLY A 475 -6.26 -29.66 12.30
CA GLY A 475 -4.96 -30.30 12.37
C GLY A 475 -4.43 -30.32 13.81
N LYS A 476 -3.64 -31.35 14.14
CA LYS A 476 -2.89 -31.43 15.39
C LYS A 476 -1.46 -31.86 15.14
N ALA A 477 -0.49 -31.16 15.72
CA ALA A 477 0.93 -31.41 15.57
C ALA A 477 1.36 -32.83 16.02
N GLU A 478 0.61 -33.43 16.95
CA GLU A 478 0.83 -34.82 17.36
C GLU A 478 0.60 -35.84 16.22
N ASP A 479 -0.17 -35.47 15.21
CA ASP A 479 -0.46 -36.32 14.04
C ASP A 479 0.64 -36.24 12.96
N GLY A 480 1.74 -35.52 13.24
CA GLY A 480 2.97 -35.50 12.44
C GLY A 480 3.25 -34.18 11.72
N ASP A 481 4.51 -34.01 11.32
CA ASP A 481 5.08 -32.78 10.73
C ASP A 481 4.49 -32.43 9.35
N THR A 482 3.90 -33.41 8.66
CA THR A 482 3.16 -33.18 7.41
C THR A 482 1.97 -34.13 7.35
N GLN A 483 0.78 -33.55 7.31
CA GLN A 483 -0.48 -34.26 7.24
C GLN A 483 -1.06 -34.11 5.84
N THR A 484 -1.70 -35.15 5.33
CA THR A 484 -2.35 -35.11 4.02
C THR A 484 -3.86 -35.22 4.21
N VAL A 485 -4.58 -34.23 3.72
CA VAL A 485 -6.04 -34.21 3.70
C VAL A 485 -6.49 -34.54 2.29
N VAL A 486 -6.99 -35.76 2.13
CA VAL A 486 -7.55 -36.24 0.85
C VAL A 486 -9.04 -35.96 0.85
N ILE A 487 -9.51 -35.18 -0.13
CA ILE A 487 -10.91 -34.82 -0.23
C ILE A 487 -11.71 -36.08 -0.62
N PRO A 488 -12.77 -36.44 0.13
CA PRO A 488 -13.48 -37.69 -0.14
C PRO A 488 -14.23 -37.61 -1.48
N VAL A 489 -13.97 -38.58 -2.35
CA VAL A 489 -14.63 -38.69 -3.67
C VAL A 489 -16.14 -38.84 -3.52
N ASP A 490 -16.57 -39.52 -2.46
CA ASP A 490 -17.97 -39.77 -2.15
C ASP A 490 -18.73 -38.56 -1.60
N SER A 491 -18.03 -37.48 -1.21
CA SER A 491 -18.69 -36.29 -0.65
C SER A 491 -19.65 -35.63 -1.63
N PHE A 492 -19.56 -35.92 -2.93
CA PHE A 492 -20.40 -35.35 -4.01
C PHE A 492 -21.64 -36.17 -4.37
N LYS A 493 -21.91 -37.31 -3.70
CA LYS A 493 -23.01 -38.23 -4.05
C LYS A 493 -24.41 -37.60 -4.01
N ASP A 494 -24.61 -36.58 -3.18
CA ASP A 494 -25.91 -35.89 -3.02
C ASP A 494 -26.05 -34.61 -3.89
N GLU A 495 -25.08 -34.32 -4.76
CA GLU A 495 -25.08 -33.17 -5.70
C GLU A 495 -25.38 -33.58 -7.16
N LEU A 496 -25.77 -34.84 -7.39
CA LEU A 496 -26.16 -35.39 -8.69
C LEU A 496 -27.68 -35.43 -8.90
#